data_AF-D3BEZ4-F1
#
_entry.id   AF-D3BEZ4-F1
#
_cell.length_a   1.000
_cell.length_b   1.000
_cell.length_c   1.000
_cell.angle_alpha   90.00
_cell.angle_beta   90.00
_cell.angle_gamma   90.00
#
_symmetry.space_group_name_H-M   'P 1'
#
loop_
_entity.id
_entity.type
_entity.pdbx_description
1 polymer ?
#
loop_
_entity_poly.entity_id
_entity_poly.type
_entity_poly.pdbx_seq_one_letter_code
_entity_poly.pdbx_strand_id
1 'polypeptide(L)'
;MTGYKILFLLFVFTIHLSSSKKIAISSSSSNDLITCTINTQLSQCVVENATSLSCPKIVYCIENFNSYSKEFSKFEILIPSGDYTDTACPSVLPSNALQISGTLSFTSINSVTFNCSNQFISLQIETPIDLIFNGITFISCQTLGNGGCIEIVTERYDTSVILNDVHSKVCSANETGGFLYSEANYNEIRNSVLNGGFSTGSGGSIYALNGVVNISNSDFNFNEAGVNGGVVDANKIYVYNSLFSNNYAYQDGGALRSNQFLYVQHSIFANNDAADNGGAIAVIEKSYISNTIFSGNNAQIGGAIFSLNQIITENSQFLNNSALNGGAIYKYSLDRPNSSGLIVVDSSFTGNLAEFGGGLGFGGAINAGLGSIYIRSTEFNSNSGYNGGAIYVANGNIPQEIIITNSNFYNNFAHGDGGAISVVQKYNQSVFINLNQSSFWYNSAKNIAGGLFFQTPPDSLKGGLFIDSKSSMEQSYTFNYEAIYSYNIVNVTNPIPSYYYTIFQENTTDVAKVLGVTGECYNGIATINERGQVLSCKCNMGGSGPTCN
;
A
#
# COMPACT_ATOMS: atom_id res chain seq x y z
N MET A 1 -35.36 9.24 11.72
CA MET A 1 -34.84 10.30 12.63
C MET A 1 -33.74 9.64 13.43
N THR A 2 -32.45 9.91 13.34
CA THR A 2 -31.57 10.99 12.83
C THR A 2 -30.47 10.31 11.97
N GLY A 3 -30.21 10.68 10.72
CA GLY A 3 -29.54 11.92 10.39
C GLY A 3 -28.02 11.80 10.16
N TYR A 4 -27.43 10.63 9.89
CA TYR A 4 -26.07 10.51 9.38
C TYR A 4 -26.09 10.35 7.85
N LYS A 5 -26.25 11.48 7.15
CA LYS A 5 -25.88 11.56 5.73
C LYS A 5 -24.36 11.53 5.67
N ILE A 6 -23.83 10.40 5.23
CA ILE A 6 -22.44 10.22 4.84
C ILE A 6 -22.14 11.24 3.73
N LEU A 7 -21.49 12.33 4.10
CA LEU A 7 -20.91 13.32 3.20
C LEU A 7 -19.59 12.72 2.66
N PHE A 8 -19.70 11.68 1.84
CA PHE A 8 -18.58 11.16 1.05
C PHE A 8 -18.52 11.94 -0.27
N LEU A 9 -17.30 12.26 -0.74
CA LEU A 9 -16.94 13.16 -1.85
C LEU A 9 -16.88 14.65 -1.49
N LEU A 10 -15.81 15.06 -0.78
CA LEU A 10 -15.11 16.36 -0.95
C LEU A 10 -13.94 16.57 0.04
N PHE A 11 -13.24 15.49 0.41
CA PHE A 11 -11.91 15.57 1.02
C PHE A 11 -10.97 14.66 0.23
N VAL A 12 -10.85 14.93 -1.07
CA VAL A 12 -9.57 14.76 -1.75
C VAL A 12 -8.67 15.76 -1.04
N PHE A 13 -8.04 15.28 0.03
CA PHE A 13 -7.07 16.04 0.78
C PHE A 13 -5.98 16.39 -0.23
N THR A 14 -5.98 17.65 -0.65
CA THR A 14 -4.75 18.41 -0.88
C THR A 14 -3.93 18.33 0.41
N ILE A 15 -3.33 17.17 0.70
CA ILE A 15 -2.07 17.10 1.43
C ILE A 15 -1.02 17.51 0.38
N HIS A 16 -1.05 18.78 0.02
CA HIS A 16 0.20 19.45 -0.28
C HIS A 16 0.96 19.48 1.05
N LEU A 17 1.96 18.60 1.17
CA LEU A 17 3.26 18.94 1.78
C LEU A 17 3.16 19.78 3.07
N SER A 18 2.33 19.40 4.04
CA SER A 18 2.26 20.10 5.34
C SER A 18 3.08 19.42 6.44
N SER A 19 3.80 18.33 6.11
CA SER A 19 4.82 17.74 7.00
C SER A 19 6.23 17.87 6.44
N SER A 20 6.44 18.44 5.25
CA SER A 20 7.77 18.92 4.90
C SER A 20 8.02 20.18 5.72
N LYS A 21 9.03 20.12 6.59
CA LYS A 21 9.77 21.31 6.97
C LYS A 21 10.06 22.00 5.63
N LYS A 22 9.49 23.20 5.39
CA LYS A 22 9.93 24.01 4.25
C LYS A 22 11.39 24.28 4.54
N ILE A 23 12.27 23.44 3.98
CA ILE A 23 13.70 23.73 3.94
C ILE A 23 13.75 25.00 3.12
N ALA A 24 13.89 26.11 3.84
CA ALA A 24 14.11 27.37 3.20
C ALA A 24 15.45 27.22 2.51
N ILE A 25 15.42 26.95 1.20
CA ILE A 25 16.40 27.53 0.27
C ILE A 25 16.14 29.04 0.35
N SER A 26 16.42 29.63 1.52
CA SER A 26 16.35 31.05 1.74
C SER A 26 17.52 31.60 0.96
N SER A 27 17.18 32.34 -0.08
CA SER A 27 18.02 33.40 -0.60
C SER A 27 18.28 34.38 0.55
N SER A 28 19.28 34.11 1.39
CA SER A 28 19.91 35.11 2.25
C SER A 28 21.34 35.29 1.78
N SER A 29 21.83 36.52 1.93
CA SER A 29 23.15 37.02 1.54
C SER A 29 24.25 35.95 1.57
N SER A 30 25.13 35.94 0.56
CA SER A 30 26.32 35.10 0.40
C SER A 30 27.30 35.06 1.59
N ASN A 31 26.98 35.71 2.72
CA ASN A 31 27.85 35.92 3.87
C ASN A 31 27.58 34.94 5.03
N ASP A 32 26.59 34.04 4.94
CA ASP A 32 26.28 33.02 5.97
C ASP A 32 26.49 31.60 5.41
N LEU A 33 27.58 31.41 4.66
CA LEU A 33 28.03 30.11 4.18
C LEU A 33 29.55 30.03 4.31
N ILE A 34 30.04 28.92 4.85
CA ILE A 34 31.44 28.53 4.77
C ILE A 34 31.59 27.23 3.98
N THR A 35 32.54 27.23 3.04
CA THR A 35 32.76 26.11 2.13
C THR A 35 34.12 25.47 2.36
N CYS A 36 34.16 24.14 2.49
CA CYS A 36 35.37 23.35 2.54
C CYS A 36 35.52 22.50 1.28
N THR A 37 36.56 22.72 0.47
CA THR A 37 36.81 21.91 -0.74
C THR A 37 37.81 20.78 -0.43
N ILE A 38 37.49 19.55 -0.83
CA ILE A 38 38.42 18.43 -0.70
C ILE A 38 39.56 18.56 -1.71
N ASN A 39 40.80 18.57 -1.22
CA ASN A 39 42.01 18.55 -2.04
C ASN A 39 43.01 17.53 -1.49
N THR A 40 43.03 16.34 -2.10
CA THR A 40 43.84 15.19 -1.66
C THR A 40 45.35 15.39 -1.77
N GLN A 41 45.81 16.48 -2.39
CA GLN A 41 47.24 16.83 -2.49
C GLN A 41 47.75 17.58 -1.25
N LEU A 42 46.85 18.05 -0.38
CA LEU A 42 47.23 18.73 0.85
C LEU A 42 47.60 17.75 1.96
N SER A 43 48.44 18.17 2.90
CA SER A 43 48.72 17.42 4.14
C SER A 43 47.88 17.90 5.32
N GLN A 44 47.36 19.12 5.27
CA GLN A 44 46.55 19.77 6.29
C GLN A 44 45.59 20.78 5.64
N CYS A 45 44.59 21.24 6.38
CA CYS A 45 43.69 22.27 5.88
C CYS A 45 44.40 23.61 5.67
N VAL A 46 44.00 24.33 4.61
CA VAL A 46 44.46 25.67 4.27
C VAL A 46 43.25 26.59 4.19
N VAL A 47 43.27 27.70 4.94
CA VAL A 47 42.25 28.75 4.83
C VAL A 47 42.55 29.57 3.57
N GLU A 48 41.63 29.57 2.62
CA GLU A 48 41.79 30.29 1.34
C GLU A 48 41.33 31.75 1.49
N ASN A 49 40.22 31.97 2.22
CA ASN A 49 39.68 33.29 2.56
C ASN A 49 38.70 33.16 3.76
N ALA A 50 38.00 34.25 4.09
CA ALA A 50 37.09 34.32 5.23
C ALA A 50 35.88 33.35 5.18
N THR A 51 35.53 32.84 4.00
CA THR A 51 34.36 31.97 3.79
C THR A 51 34.72 30.64 3.13
N SER A 52 36.01 30.33 2.97
CA SER A 52 36.42 29.07 2.36
C SER A 52 37.77 28.53 2.83
N LEU A 53 37.84 27.21 2.93
CA LEU A 53 39.04 26.45 3.21
C LEU A 53 39.16 25.24 2.27
N SER A 54 40.37 24.73 2.13
CA SER A 54 40.67 23.50 1.41
C SER A 54 41.24 22.49 2.38
N CYS A 55 40.72 21.26 2.41
CA CYS A 55 41.17 20.21 3.34
C CYS A 55 41.46 18.90 2.60
N PRO A 56 42.39 18.07 3.09
CA PRO A 56 42.69 16.82 2.40
C PRO A 56 41.62 15.73 2.55
N LYS A 57 40.77 15.82 3.57
CA LYS A 57 39.72 14.84 3.87
C LYS A 57 38.49 15.50 4.46
N ILE A 58 37.34 14.83 4.30
CA ILE A 58 36.03 15.25 4.82
C ILE A 58 36.07 15.47 6.34
N VAL A 59 36.70 14.56 7.10
CA VAL A 59 36.80 14.67 8.56
C VAL A 59 37.44 16.00 9.00
N TYR A 60 38.46 16.47 8.28
CA TYR A 60 39.12 17.73 8.62
C TYR A 60 38.26 18.95 8.30
N CYS A 61 37.39 18.89 7.27
CA CYS A 61 36.39 19.94 7.05
C CYS A 61 35.43 20.03 8.24
N ILE A 62 34.90 18.89 8.69
CA ILE A 62 33.96 18.80 9.82
C ILE A 62 34.60 19.39 11.09
N GLU A 63 35.81 18.96 11.43
CA GLU A 63 36.54 19.46 12.60
C GLU A 63 36.79 20.97 12.55
N ASN A 64 37.14 21.51 11.37
CA ASN A 64 37.38 22.95 11.22
C ASN A 64 36.09 23.76 11.36
N PHE A 65 34.97 23.27 10.83
CA PHE A 65 33.67 23.95 10.92
C PHE A 65 33.22 24.24 12.36
N ASN A 66 33.61 23.43 13.34
CA ASN A 66 33.33 23.71 14.76
C ASN A 66 33.88 25.07 15.22
N SER A 67 35.01 25.52 14.67
CA SER A 67 35.60 26.84 14.99
C SER A 67 34.80 28.01 14.40
N TYR A 68 33.97 27.74 13.39
CA TYR A 68 33.15 28.72 12.66
C TYR A 68 31.67 28.69 13.09
N SER A 69 31.31 27.81 14.03
CA SER A 69 29.93 27.58 14.53
C SER A 69 29.20 28.82 15.05
N LYS A 70 29.93 29.86 15.46
CA LYS A 70 29.34 31.13 15.96
C LYS A 70 29.07 32.16 14.86
N GLU A 71 29.69 31.99 13.70
CA GLU A 71 29.67 32.96 12.61
C GLU A 71 28.78 32.49 11.46
N PHE A 72 28.69 31.17 11.25
CA PHE A 72 27.98 30.56 10.13
C PHE A 72 26.95 29.55 10.61
N SER A 73 25.84 29.47 9.87
CA SER A 73 24.82 28.43 10.04
C SER A 73 24.72 27.46 8.85
N LYS A 74 25.40 27.77 7.73
CA LYS A 74 25.46 26.89 6.55
C LYS A 74 26.90 26.47 6.29
N PHE A 75 27.10 25.17 6.18
CA PHE A 75 28.38 24.53 6.00
C PHE A 75 28.29 23.62 4.78
N GLU A 76 29.24 23.73 3.86
CA GLU A 76 29.27 22.92 2.64
C GLU A 76 30.64 22.29 2.43
N ILE A 77 30.66 20.97 2.27
CA ILE A 77 31.82 20.21 1.84
C ILE A 77 31.67 19.93 0.34
N LEU A 78 32.53 20.54 -0.46
CA LEU A 78 32.61 20.31 -1.90
C LEU A 78 33.60 19.18 -2.19
N ILE A 79 33.11 18.13 -2.85
CA ILE A 79 33.87 16.92 -3.17
C ILE A 79 34.13 16.90 -4.67
N PRO A 80 35.38 17.10 -5.14
CA PRO A 80 35.71 17.01 -6.56
C PRO A 80 35.36 15.64 -7.15
N SER A 81 35.10 15.61 -8.45
CA SER A 81 34.84 14.35 -9.15
C SER A 81 35.96 13.33 -8.95
N GLY A 82 35.59 12.08 -8.67
CA GLY A 82 36.55 10.99 -8.51
C GLY A 82 35.98 9.78 -7.80
N ASP A 83 36.79 8.72 -7.81
CA ASP A 83 36.54 7.49 -7.07
C ASP A 83 37.40 7.47 -5.80
N TYR A 84 36.72 7.44 -4.66
CA TYR A 84 37.32 7.51 -3.34
C TYR A 84 37.24 6.14 -2.66
N THR A 85 38.32 5.75 -1.98
CA THR A 85 38.41 4.49 -1.22
C THR A 85 38.46 4.76 0.29
N ASP A 86 38.59 3.71 1.09
CA ASP A 86 38.61 3.73 2.56
C ASP A 86 39.31 4.92 3.21
N THR A 87 40.46 5.34 2.70
CA THR A 87 41.25 6.42 3.31
C THR A 87 40.58 7.81 3.25
N ALA A 88 39.58 7.97 2.38
CA ALA A 88 38.79 9.18 2.21
C ALA A 88 37.42 9.13 2.89
N CYS A 89 36.95 7.94 3.29
CA CYS A 89 35.70 7.75 4.01
C CYS A 89 35.85 8.20 5.47
N PRO A 90 34.96 9.07 6.00
CA PRO A 90 35.00 9.51 7.39
C PRO A 90 34.92 8.38 8.43
N SER A 91 34.16 7.32 8.12
CA SER A 91 33.84 6.23 9.06
C SER A 91 33.14 6.76 10.33
N VAL A 92 33.35 6.10 11.47
CA VAL A 92 32.77 6.47 12.76
C VAL A 92 33.49 7.68 13.34
N LEU A 93 32.78 8.79 13.51
CA LEU A 93 33.30 10.00 14.13
C LEU A 93 32.97 10.04 15.63
N PRO A 94 33.86 10.60 16.48
CA PRO A 94 33.58 10.72 17.92
C PRO A 94 32.41 11.66 18.18
N SER A 95 31.75 11.52 19.34
CA SER A 95 30.52 12.26 19.66
C SER A 95 30.65 13.78 19.61
N ASN A 96 31.85 14.31 19.87
CA ASN A 96 32.14 15.73 19.81
C ASN A 96 32.66 16.20 18.43
N ALA A 97 32.65 15.36 17.41
CA ALA A 97 33.16 15.71 16.08
C ALA A 97 32.32 16.82 15.41
N LEU A 98 31.01 16.82 15.62
CA LEU A 98 30.09 17.76 15.00
C LEU A 98 29.39 18.62 16.06
N GLN A 99 29.85 19.87 16.21
CA GLN A 99 29.34 20.84 17.18
C GLN A 99 28.70 22.06 16.51
N ILE A 100 28.28 21.90 15.26
CA ILE A 100 27.63 22.94 14.45
C ILE A 100 26.12 22.72 14.36
N SER A 101 25.36 23.81 14.35
CA SER A 101 23.91 23.80 14.09
C SER A 101 23.61 24.41 12.71
N GLY A 102 22.41 24.15 12.18
CA GLY A 102 21.98 24.68 10.90
C GLY A 102 22.04 23.64 9.79
N THR A 103 22.88 23.81 8.77
CA THR A 103 22.95 22.87 7.63
C THR A 103 24.38 22.43 7.36
N LEU A 104 24.61 21.13 7.18
CA LEU A 104 25.85 20.57 6.65
C LEU A 104 25.56 19.80 5.36
N SER A 105 26.12 20.26 4.25
CA SER A 105 25.98 19.62 2.94
C SER A 105 27.27 18.92 2.51
N PHE A 106 27.15 17.70 2.02
CA PHE A 106 28.16 16.95 1.29
C PHE A 106 27.77 16.99 -0.19
N THR A 107 28.46 17.82 -0.97
CA THR A 107 28.08 18.13 -2.36
C THR A 107 29.14 17.66 -3.33
N SER A 108 28.74 16.77 -4.25
CA SER A 108 29.56 16.36 -5.38
C SER A 108 29.73 17.49 -6.40
N ILE A 109 30.97 17.68 -6.89
CA ILE A 109 31.26 18.45 -8.09
C ILE A 109 31.33 17.45 -9.26
N ASN A 110 30.21 17.27 -9.97
CA ASN A 110 30.00 16.26 -11.03
C ASN A 110 29.75 14.84 -10.47
N SER A 111 30.66 13.90 -10.71
CA SER A 111 30.50 12.46 -10.38
C SER A 111 31.45 12.05 -9.27
N VAL A 112 30.91 11.66 -8.11
CA VAL A 112 31.66 11.21 -6.95
C VAL A 112 31.18 9.83 -6.54
N THR A 113 32.14 8.91 -6.40
CA THR A 113 31.90 7.56 -5.89
C THR A 113 32.72 7.32 -4.63
N PHE A 114 32.09 6.84 -3.56
CA PHE A 114 32.76 6.31 -2.39
C PHE A 114 32.63 4.78 -2.36
N ASN A 115 33.77 4.09 -2.43
CA ASN A 115 33.91 2.66 -2.22
C ASN A 115 34.58 2.42 -0.87
N CYS A 116 33.77 2.42 0.20
CA CYS A 116 34.22 2.20 1.56
C CYS A 116 34.01 0.73 1.92
N SER A 117 35.01 0.06 2.47
CA SER A 117 34.91 -1.28 3.06
C SER A 117 34.16 -1.28 4.40
N ASN A 118 34.07 -0.12 5.06
CA ASN A 118 33.25 0.13 6.24
C ASN A 118 32.15 1.17 5.93
N GLN A 119 31.40 1.63 6.92
CA GLN A 119 30.47 2.76 6.76
C GLN A 119 31.17 3.97 6.15
N PHE A 120 30.45 4.72 5.33
CA PHE A 120 30.93 6.02 4.88
C PHE A 120 31.00 6.99 6.05
N ILE A 121 29.93 7.11 6.85
CA ILE A 121 29.91 7.99 8.00
C ILE A 121 28.95 7.49 9.09
N SER A 122 29.40 7.55 10.35
CA SER A 122 28.54 7.45 11.52
C SER A 122 28.70 8.72 12.37
N LEU A 123 27.58 9.38 12.65
CA LEU A 123 27.50 10.66 13.37
C LEU A 123 26.60 10.56 14.59
N GLN A 124 27.12 11.00 15.73
CA GLN A 124 26.31 11.37 16.89
C GLN A 124 26.06 12.87 16.89
N ILE A 125 24.79 13.25 16.88
CA ILE A 125 24.32 14.62 16.70
C ILE A 125 23.81 15.14 18.05
N GLU A 126 24.47 16.17 18.56
CA GLU A 126 24.12 16.84 19.81
C GLU A 126 23.50 18.23 19.61
N THR A 127 23.24 18.62 18.36
CA THR A 127 22.64 19.92 18.03
C THR A 127 21.67 19.82 16.84
N PRO A 128 20.70 20.74 16.69
CA PRO A 128 19.78 20.74 15.55
C PRO A 128 20.52 21.00 14.24
N ILE A 129 20.44 20.05 13.30
CA ILE A 129 21.12 20.17 12.01
C ILE A 129 20.38 19.44 10.89
N ASP A 130 20.37 20.03 9.71
CA ASP A 130 19.97 19.38 8.46
C ASP A 130 21.22 18.85 7.75
N LEU A 131 21.34 17.53 7.62
CA LEU A 131 22.41 16.83 6.91
C LEU A 131 21.98 16.56 5.47
N ILE A 132 22.73 17.04 4.50
CA ILE A 132 22.38 16.95 3.07
C ILE A 132 23.47 16.21 2.31
N PHE A 133 23.11 15.16 1.58
CA PHE A 133 23.99 14.43 0.66
C PHE A 133 23.50 14.66 -0.77
N ASN A 134 24.35 15.26 -1.61
CA ASN A 134 23.99 15.67 -2.97
C ASN A 134 24.90 15.05 -4.03
N GLY A 135 24.34 14.23 -4.94
CA GLY A 135 25.05 13.73 -6.12
C GLY A 135 26.15 12.71 -5.80
N ILE A 136 26.00 11.92 -4.73
CA ILE A 136 27.03 10.99 -4.24
C ILE A 136 26.60 9.56 -4.50
N THR A 137 27.52 8.75 -5.05
CA THR A 137 27.35 7.31 -5.18
C THR A 137 28.11 6.57 -4.07
N PHE A 138 27.45 5.65 -3.38
CA PHE A 138 28.05 4.78 -2.36
C PHE A 138 28.08 3.33 -2.83
N ILE A 139 29.23 2.67 -2.71
CA ILE A 139 29.43 1.30 -3.16
C ILE A 139 30.09 0.49 -2.04
N SER A 140 29.59 -0.73 -1.82
CA SER A 140 30.20 -1.74 -0.95
C SER A 140 30.38 -1.36 0.52
N CYS A 141 29.70 -0.33 1.05
CA CYS A 141 29.84 0.01 2.47
C CYS A 141 29.16 -1.02 3.36
N GLN A 142 29.87 -1.45 4.41
CA GLN A 142 29.40 -2.50 5.29
C GLN A 142 29.62 -2.13 6.76
N THR A 143 28.74 -2.61 7.64
CA THR A 143 28.95 -2.53 9.08
C THR A 143 28.46 -3.78 9.81
N LEU A 144 29.07 -4.04 10.96
CA LEU A 144 28.55 -5.00 11.93
C LEU A 144 27.40 -4.43 12.78
N GLY A 145 27.16 -3.12 12.73
CA GLY A 145 26.09 -2.43 13.46
C GLY A 145 24.95 -1.96 12.55
N ASN A 146 24.45 -0.74 12.80
CA ASN A 146 23.37 -0.11 12.04
C ASN A 146 23.91 0.80 10.92
N GLY A 147 23.15 0.99 9.84
CA GLY A 147 23.48 1.99 8.81
C GLY A 147 24.68 1.58 7.96
N GLY A 148 24.48 0.71 6.96
CA GLY A 148 25.60 0.17 6.16
C GLY A 148 26.47 1.24 5.49
N CYS A 149 25.84 2.29 4.98
CA CYS A 149 26.51 3.44 4.38
C CYS A 149 26.54 4.64 5.35
N ILE A 150 25.39 4.98 5.96
CA ILE A 150 25.21 6.16 6.80
C ILE A 150 24.48 5.78 8.10
N GLU A 151 25.02 6.22 9.24
CA GLU A 151 24.38 6.08 10.55
C GLU A 151 24.28 7.45 11.24
N ILE A 152 23.06 7.86 11.59
CA ILE A 152 22.78 9.13 12.27
C ILE A 152 22.06 8.85 13.59
N VAL A 153 22.72 9.16 14.69
CA VAL A 153 22.22 9.01 16.07
C VAL A 153 21.97 10.40 16.66
N THR A 154 20.84 10.65 17.31
CA THR A 154 20.47 11.97 17.84
C THR A 154 19.64 11.91 19.13
N GLU A 155 20.02 12.71 20.12
CA GLU A 155 19.31 12.80 21.41
C GLU A 155 18.15 13.82 21.40
N ARG A 156 17.12 13.59 20.56
CA ARG A 156 15.88 14.41 20.47
C ARG A 156 16.04 15.83 19.90
N TYR A 157 17.08 16.08 19.11
CA TYR A 157 17.22 17.34 18.38
C TYR A 157 16.40 17.35 17.09
N ASP A 158 16.01 18.55 16.62
CA ASP A 158 15.36 18.74 15.32
C ASP A 158 16.39 18.54 14.21
N THR A 159 16.62 17.27 13.88
CA THR A 159 17.59 16.81 12.88
C THR A 159 16.86 16.31 11.63
N SER A 160 17.41 16.63 10.47
CA SER A 160 16.95 16.10 9.18
C SER A 160 18.07 15.40 8.44
N VAL A 161 17.75 14.34 7.69
CA VAL A 161 18.65 13.71 6.72
C VAL A 161 18.04 13.81 5.33
N ILE A 162 18.76 14.42 4.39
CA ILE A 162 18.28 14.66 3.03
C ILE A 162 19.24 14.01 2.04
N LEU A 163 18.73 13.05 1.28
CA LEU A 163 19.42 12.37 0.18
C LEU A 163 18.87 12.91 -1.13
N ASN A 164 19.69 13.58 -1.93
CA ASN A 164 19.30 14.15 -3.20
C ASN A 164 20.25 13.69 -4.30
N ASP A 165 19.73 12.96 -5.28
CA ASP A 165 20.55 12.33 -6.33
C ASP A 165 21.64 11.44 -5.71
N VAL A 166 21.24 10.63 -4.72
CA VAL A 166 22.13 9.68 -4.06
C VAL A 166 21.92 8.31 -4.65
N HIS A 167 23.02 7.65 -4.98
CA HIS A 167 23.02 6.33 -5.59
C HIS A 167 23.72 5.35 -4.65
N SER A 168 23.18 4.15 -4.46
CA SER A 168 23.84 3.11 -3.68
C SER A 168 23.88 1.78 -4.42
N LYS A 169 24.97 1.04 -4.19
CA LYS A 169 25.14 -0.32 -4.67
C LYS A 169 25.77 -1.18 -3.60
N VAL A 170 25.00 -2.12 -3.06
CA VAL A 170 25.47 -3.12 -2.09
C VAL A 170 25.98 -2.46 -0.81
N CYS A 171 25.10 -1.74 -0.10
CA CYS A 171 25.37 -1.34 1.29
C CYS A 171 24.79 -2.41 2.24
N SER A 172 25.50 -2.76 3.31
CA SER A 172 25.08 -3.84 4.22
C SER A 172 25.23 -3.48 5.70
N ALA A 173 24.26 -3.89 6.51
CA ALA A 173 24.28 -3.75 7.97
C ALA A 173 23.92 -5.09 8.65
N ASN A 174 24.63 -5.46 9.73
CA ASN A 174 24.28 -6.63 10.54
C ASN A 174 23.26 -6.34 11.65
N GLU A 175 22.70 -5.13 11.68
CA GLU A 175 21.52 -4.78 12.47
C GLU A 175 20.45 -4.15 11.57
N THR A 176 20.20 -2.84 11.61
CA THR A 176 19.13 -2.19 10.85
C THR A 176 19.65 -1.13 9.88
N GLY A 177 18.90 -0.84 8.81
CA GLY A 177 19.25 0.20 7.85
C GLY A 177 20.43 -0.18 6.97
N GLY A 178 20.25 -1.04 5.97
CA GLY A 178 21.36 -1.51 5.14
C GLY A 178 22.07 -0.40 4.35
N PHE A 179 21.40 0.71 4.05
CA PHE A 179 22.00 1.95 3.58
C PHE A 179 22.05 3.01 4.68
N LEU A 180 20.89 3.39 5.24
CA LEU A 180 20.73 4.47 6.22
C LEU A 180 20.05 3.95 7.49
N TYR A 181 20.70 4.18 8.63
CA TYR A 181 20.06 4.20 9.94
C TYR A 181 19.91 5.65 10.40
N SER A 182 18.69 6.03 10.79
CA SER A 182 18.42 7.41 11.19
C SER A 182 17.46 7.51 12.37
N GLU A 183 17.94 8.15 13.43
CA GLU A 183 17.11 8.65 14.52
C GLU A 183 16.54 10.05 14.26
N ALA A 184 16.84 10.64 13.09
CA ALA A 184 16.39 11.98 12.73
C ALA A 184 14.86 12.04 12.58
N ASN A 185 14.27 13.18 12.97
CA ASN A 185 12.83 13.41 12.93
C ASN A 185 12.30 13.43 11.50
N TYR A 186 13.12 13.85 10.54
CA TYR A 186 12.75 14.01 9.15
C TYR A 186 13.81 13.40 8.23
N ASN A 187 13.38 12.53 7.32
CA ASN A 187 14.24 11.87 6.35
C ASN A 187 13.63 12.08 4.97
N GLU A 188 14.36 12.70 4.05
CA GLU A 188 13.90 12.98 2.69
C GLU A 188 14.82 12.33 1.68
N ILE A 189 14.24 11.57 0.77
CA ILE A 189 14.93 10.86 -0.30
C ILE A 189 14.31 11.32 -1.61
N ARG A 190 15.09 12.00 -2.45
CA ARG A 190 14.62 12.56 -3.72
C ARG A 190 15.59 12.29 -4.85
N ASN A 191 15.05 11.91 -6.01
CA ASN A 191 15.83 11.66 -7.22
C ASN A 191 16.94 10.61 -7.02
N SER A 192 16.75 9.67 -6.10
CA SER A 192 17.81 8.75 -5.65
C SER A 192 17.57 7.33 -6.12
N VAL A 193 18.65 6.55 -6.23
CA VAL A 193 18.61 5.14 -6.63
C VAL A 193 19.30 4.31 -5.55
N LEU A 194 18.54 3.63 -4.69
CA LEU A 194 19.13 2.80 -3.63
C LEU A 194 18.96 1.31 -3.94
N ASN A 195 20.07 0.67 -4.34
CA ASN A 195 20.06 -0.70 -4.83
C ASN A 195 20.93 -1.64 -3.98
N GLY A 196 20.41 -2.83 -3.71
CA GLY A 196 21.18 -3.87 -3.02
C GLY A 196 21.44 -3.55 -1.55
N GLY A 197 20.62 -2.73 -0.90
CA GLY A 197 20.69 -2.54 0.55
C GLY A 197 20.34 -3.84 1.26
N PHE A 198 21.19 -4.27 2.19
CA PHE A 198 20.96 -5.48 2.99
C PHE A 198 21.01 -5.16 4.49
N SER A 199 20.01 -5.58 5.24
CA SER A 199 20.06 -5.58 6.71
C SER A 199 19.61 -6.92 7.27
N THR A 200 20.32 -7.50 8.23
CA THR A 200 19.82 -8.70 8.95
C THR A 200 18.59 -8.40 9.82
N GLY A 201 18.38 -7.13 10.18
CA GLY A 201 17.23 -6.60 10.89
C GLY A 201 16.19 -5.98 9.94
N SER A 202 15.69 -4.80 10.31
CA SER A 202 14.65 -4.07 9.57
C SER A 202 15.22 -2.93 8.74
N GLY A 203 14.50 -2.54 7.69
CA GLY A 203 14.91 -1.46 6.79
C GLY A 203 16.10 -1.89 5.94
N GLY A 204 15.87 -2.76 4.95
CA GLY A 204 16.94 -3.29 4.11
C GLY A 204 17.76 -2.19 3.43
N SER A 205 17.13 -1.06 3.13
CA SER A 205 17.83 0.19 2.79
C SER A 205 17.78 1.21 3.94
N ILE A 206 16.59 1.58 4.42
CA ILE A 206 16.41 2.70 5.34
C ILE A 206 15.65 2.22 6.58
N TYR A 207 16.24 2.45 7.75
CA TYR A 207 15.57 2.32 9.04
C TYR A 207 15.45 3.68 9.71
N ALA A 208 14.20 4.10 9.98
CA ALA A 208 13.92 5.39 10.59
C ALA A 208 12.64 5.33 11.45
N LEU A 209 12.61 4.44 12.45
CA LEU A 209 11.40 4.12 13.21
C LEU A 209 10.70 5.36 13.79
N ASN A 210 11.46 6.26 14.42
CA ASN A 210 10.90 7.44 15.10
C ASN A 210 10.72 8.66 14.18
N GLY A 211 11.31 8.62 12.98
CA GLY A 211 11.26 9.70 12.00
C GLY A 211 10.10 9.59 11.02
N VAL A 212 9.85 10.69 10.31
CA VAL A 212 9.07 10.69 9.07
C VAL A 212 10.00 10.40 7.91
N VAL A 213 9.59 9.51 7.00
CA VAL A 213 10.31 9.23 5.75
C VAL A 213 9.49 9.73 4.57
N ASN A 214 10.06 10.66 3.81
CA ASN A 214 9.49 11.22 2.57
C ASN A 214 10.33 10.77 1.38
N ILE A 215 9.70 10.09 0.44
CA ILE A 215 10.35 9.54 -0.76
C ILE A 215 9.70 10.15 -1.99
N SER A 216 10.52 10.67 -2.91
CA SER A 216 10.03 11.18 -4.19
C SER A 216 10.95 10.89 -5.35
N ASN A 217 10.40 10.56 -6.53
CA ASN A 217 11.17 10.42 -7.77
C ASN A 217 12.38 9.48 -7.63
N SER A 218 12.24 8.42 -6.82
CA SER A 218 13.36 7.55 -6.43
C SER A 218 13.07 6.09 -6.72
N ASP A 219 14.13 5.33 -6.99
CA ASP A 219 14.08 3.93 -7.36
C ASP A 219 14.78 3.06 -6.30
N PHE A 220 14.14 1.96 -5.93
CA PHE A 220 14.63 1.01 -4.92
C PHE A 220 14.53 -0.41 -5.46
N ASN A 221 15.70 -1.03 -5.68
CA ASN A 221 15.76 -2.34 -6.31
C ASN A 221 16.66 -3.32 -5.56
N PHE A 222 16.20 -4.56 -5.41
CA PHE A 222 16.95 -5.64 -4.76
C PHE A 222 17.40 -5.32 -3.32
N ASN A 223 16.57 -4.61 -2.55
CA ASN A 223 16.86 -4.41 -1.13
C ASN A 223 16.25 -5.53 -0.29
N GLU A 224 16.95 -5.94 0.75
CA GLU A 224 16.63 -7.11 1.56
C GLU A 224 16.72 -6.81 3.06
N ALA A 225 15.66 -7.15 3.78
CA ALA A 225 15.60 -7.11 5.23
C ALA A 225 15.37 -8.51 5.82
N GLY A 226 16.17 -8.89 6.81
CA GLY A 226 15.98 -10.12 7.57
C GLY A 226 14.78 -10.09 8.53
N VAL A 227 14.10 -8.94 8.66
CA VAL A 227 12.87 -8.80 9.45
C VAL A 227 11.81 -8.05 8.65
N ASN A 228 11.85 -6.73 8.62
CA ASN A 228 10.74 -5.88 8.19
C ASN A 228 11.19 -4.82 7.20
N GLY A 229 10.32 -4.46 6.25
CA GLY A 229 10.56 -3.33 5.36
C GLY A 229 11.79 -3.55 4.50
N GLY A 230 11.67 -4.37 3.46
CA GLY A 230 12.81 -4.72 2.60
C GLY A 230 13.53 -3.49 2.02
N VAL A 231 12.82 -2.38 1.88
CA VAL A 231 13.40 -1.05 1.65
C VAL A 231 13.35 -0.19 2.91
N VAL A 232 12.14 0.07 3.43
CA VAL A 232 11.94 1.04 4.53
C VAL A 232 11.11 0.45 5.66
N ASP A 233 11.60 0.61 6.89
CA ASP A 233 10.82 0.46 8.11
C ASP A 233 10.80 1.78 8.91
N ALA A 234 9.59 2.36 9.06
CA ALA A 234 9.39 3.61 9.78
C ALA A 234 7.96 3.73 10.35
N ASN A 235 7.73 4.65 11.31
CA ASN A 235 6.38 4.91 11.79
C ASN A 235 5.50 5.59 10.73
N LYS A 236 6.04 6.57 9.99
CA LYS A 236 5.30 7.36 8.99
C LYS A 236 6.07 7.44 7.69
N ILE A 237 5.43 7.01 6.60
CA ILE A 237 6.05 6.96 5.27
C ILE A 237 5.15 7.70 4.26
N TYR A 238 5.74 8.59 3.49
CA TYR A 238 5.11 9.28 2.37
C TYR A 238 5.90 9.00 1.10
N VAL A 239 5.23 8.51 0.06
CA VAL A 239 5.86 8.10 -1.19
C VAL A 239 5.15 8.77 -2.36
N TYR A 240 5.94 9.37 -3.26
CA TYR A 240 5.44 10.02 -4.45
C TYR A 240 6.28 9.70 -5.69
N ASN A 241 5.67 9.21 -6.76
CA ASN A 241 6.35 9.02 -8.05
C ASN A 241 7.63 8.18 -7.94
N SER A 242 7.54 7.01 -7.32
CA SER A 242 8.70 6.15 -7.03
C SER A 242 8.48 4.70 -7.46
N LEU A 243 9.60 4.01 -7.72
CA LEU A 243 9.61 2.59 -8.07
C LEU A 243 10.23 1.75 -6.95
N PHE A 244 9.52 0.70 -6.54
CA PHE A 244 9.99 -0.32 -5.62
C PHE A 244 9.90 -1.67 -6.33
N SER A 245 11.05 -2.25 -6.67
CA SER A 245 11.08 -3.52 -7.39
C SER A 245 11.99 -4.58 -6.78
N ASN A 246 11.57 -5.84 -6.82
CA ASN A 246 12.39 -6.98 -6.40
C ASN A 246 12.96 -6.84 -4.98
N ASN A 247 12.23 -6.20 -4.07
CA ASN A 247 12.66 -6.06 -2.68
C ASN A 247 12.06 -7.19 -1.83
N TYR A 248 12.78 -7.59 -0.80
CA TYR A 248 12.44 -8.74 0.04
C TYR A 248 12.47 -8.41 1.53
N ALA A 249 11.49 -8.91 2.28
CA ALA A 249 11.51 -8.93 3.73
C ALA A 249 11.18 -10.32 4.26
N TYR A 250 11.91 -10.80 5.26
CA TYR A 250 11.62 -12.11 5.86
C TYR A 250 10.27 -12.14 6.62
N GLN A 251 9.74 -11.01 7.08
CA GLN A 251 8.44 -10.95 7.77
C GLN A 251 7.46 -10.05 7.01
N ASP A 252 7.50 -8.74 7.26
CA ASP A 252 6.44 -7.84 6.81
C ASP A 252 6.94 -6.74 5.87
N GLY A 253 6.18 -6.48 4.82
CA GLY A 253 6.41 -5.36 3.91
C GLY A 253 7.66 -5.55 3.06
N GLY A 254 7.55 -6.33 2.00
CA GLY A 254 8.69 -6.66 1.13
C GLY A 254 9.39 -5.42 0.57
N ALA A 255 8.68 -4.30 0.43
CA ALA A 255 9.29 -2.98 0.26
C ALA A 255 9.11 -2.09 1.50
N LEU A 256 7.88 -1.86 1.95
CA LEU A 256 7.58 -0.85 2.97
C LEU A 256 6.84 -1.45 4.16
N ARG A 257 7.32 -1.16 5.36
CA ARG A 257 6.57 -1.41 6.60
C ARG A 257 6.31 -0.10 7.35
N SER A 258 5.04 0.14 7.71
CA SER A 258 4.63 1.29 8.52
C SER A 258 3.82 0.91 9.75
N ASN A 259 4.20 1.44 10.91
CA ASN A 259 3.45 1.24 12.16
C ASN A 259 2.26 2.19 12.34
N GLN A 260 2.26 3.39 11.74
CA GLN A 260 1.26 4.41 12.06
C GLN A 260 0.55 4.95 10.82
N PHE A 261 1.30 5.36 9.80
CA PHE A 261 0.69 6.02 8.66
C PHE A 261 1.50 5.84 7.39
N LEU A 262 0.79 5.48 6.32
CA LEU A 262 1.35 5.36 5.00
C LEU A 262 0.53 6.18 3.98
N TYR A 263 1.21 7.00 3.20
CA TYR A 263 0.63 7.67 2.04
C TYR A 263 1.45 7.37 0.80
N VAL A 264 0.82 6.85 -0.24
CA VAL A 264 1.48 6.51 -1.51
C VAL A 264 0.71 7.06 -2.69
N GLN A 265 1.42 7.70 -3.61
CA GLN A 265 0.81 8.27 -4.81
C GLN A 265 1.73 8.18 -6.04
N HIS A 266 1.15 7.86 -7.21
CA HIS A 266 1.87 7.83 -8.49
C HIS A 266 3.06 6.84 -8.54
N SER A 267 3.01 5.77 -7.76
CA SER A 267 4.16 4.86 -7.60
C SER A 267 3.92 3.49 -8.20
N ILE A 268 4.98 2.69 -8.28
CA ILE A 268 4.95 1.31 -8.76
C ILE A 268 5.63 0.40 -7.74
N PHE A 269 4.95 -0.68 -7.37
CA PHE A 269 5.47 -1.79 -6.56
C PHE A 269 5.42 -3.07 -7.40
N ALA A 270 6.59 -3.55 -7.82
CA ALA A 270 6.70 -4.69 -8.74
C ALA A 270 7.57 -5.81 -8.16
N ASN A 271 7.04 -7.04 -8.13
CA ASN A 271 7.79 -8.23 -7.74
C ASN A 271 8.44 -8.11 -6.35
N ASN A 272 7.80 -7.41 -5.41
CA ASN A 272 8.27 -7.40 -4.03
C ASN A 272 7.70 -8.63 -3.30
N ASP A 273 8.49 -9.17 -2.38
CA ASP A 273 8.18 -10.41 -1.68
C ASP A 273 8.34 -10.24 -0.16
N ALA A 274 7.39 -10.78 0.59
CA ALA A 274 7.47 -10.87 2.04
C ALA A 274 7.09 -12.27 2.50
N ALA A 275 7.87 -12.90 3.39
CA ALA A 275 7.54 -14.27 3.78
C ALA A 275 6.23 -14.35 4.58
N ASP A 276 5.88 -13.32 5.36
CA ASP A 276 4.65 -13.30 6.17
C ASP A 276 3.57 -12.39 5.57
N ASN A 277 3.70 -11.06 5.69
CA ASN A 277 2.60 -10.14 5.38
C ASN A 277 2.97 -9.02 4.41
N GLY A 278 2.11 -8.76 3.43
CA GLY A 278 2.21 -7.57 2.58
C GLY A 278 3.42 -7.63 1.66
N GLY A 279 3.31 -8.33 0.53
CA GLY A 279 4.45 -8.56 -0.37
C GLY A 279 5.12 -7.27 -0.83
N ALA A 280 4.35 -6.19 -1.01
CA ALA A 280 4.90 -4.85 -1.15
C ALA A 280 4.84 -4.04 0.15
N ILE A 281 3.67 -4.00 0.78
CA ILE A 281 3.36 -3.04 1.84
C ILE A 281 2.68 -3.74 3.02
N ALA A 282 3.22 -3.54 4.22
CA ALA A 282 2.55 -3.87 5.47
C ALA A 282 2.32 -2.61 6.30
N VAL A 283 1.07 -2.36 6.72
CA VAL A 283 0.69 -1.18 7.50
C VAL A 283 -0.21 -1.54 8.68
N ILE A 284 0.22 -1.19 9.89
CA ILE A 284 -0.52 -1.55 11.12
C ILE A 284 -1.76 -0.69 11.29
N GLU A 285 -1.64 0.62 11.07
CA GLU A 285 -2.74 1.55 11.25
C GLU A 285 -3.33 1.98 9.91
N LYS A 286 -3.08 3.20 9.43
CA LYS A 286 -3.82 3.77 8.30
C LYS A 286 -2.99 3.89 7.04
N SER A 287 -3.56 3.50 5.90
CA SER A 287 -2.98 3.79 4.58
C SER A 287 -3.93 4.53 3.63
N TYR A 288 -3.33 5.42 2.85
CA TYR A 288 -3.92 6.06 1.69
C TYR A 288 -3.05 5.79 0.48
N ILE A 289 -3.63 5.18 -0.55
CA ILE A 289 -2.91 4.77 -1.74
C ILE A 289 -3.70 5.28 -2.94
N SER A 290 -3.04 5.99 -3.84
CA SER A 290 -3.72 6.45 -5.06
C SER A 290 -2.84 6.42 -6.28
N ASN A 291 -3.44 6.22 -7.46
CA ASN A 291 -2.73 6.28 -8.74
C ASN A 291 -1.47 5.38 -8.74
N THR A 292 -1.56 4.20 -8.13
CA THR A 292 -0.41 3.32 -7.88
C THR A 292 -0.63 1.96 -8.51
N ILE A 293 0.44 1.34 -9.01
CA ILE A 293 0.41 0.00 -9.61
C ILE A 293 1.11 -0.98 -8.67
N PHE A 294 0.43 -2.08 -8.35
CA PHE A 294 0.98 -3.24 -7.64
C PHE A 294 0.97 -4.44 -8.59
N SER A 295 2.14 -4.91 -9.00
CA SER A 295 2.27 -6.01 -9.96
C SER A 295 3.16 -7.13 -9.44
N GLY A 296 2.68 -8.37 -9.47
CA GLY A 296 3.50 -9.54 -9.21
C GLY A 296 4.07 -9.62 -7.79
N ASN A 297 3.47 -8.92 -6.82
CA ASN A 297 3.93 -8.99 -5.44
C ASN A 297 3.41 -10.26 -4.76
N ASN A 298 4.21 -10.81 -3.85
CA ASN A 298 3.93 -12.10 -3.23
C ASN A 298 4.11 -12.06 -1.71
N ALA A 299 3.20 -12.67 -0.96
CA ALA A 299 3.38 -12.91 0.47
C ALA A 299 2.53 -14.08 0.97
N GLN A 300 2.71 -14.52 2.22
CA GLN A 300 1.78 -15.47 2.80
C GLN A 300 0.37 -14.85 2.99
N ILE A 301 0.29 -13.58 3.37
CA ILE A 301 -0.97 -12.85 3.59
C ILE A 301 -0.90 -11.47 2.95
N GLY A 302 -1.86 -11.15 2.07
CA GLY A 302 -1.92 -9.86 1.38
C GLY A 302 -0.79 -9.73 0.35
N GLY A 303 -0.98 -10.29 -0.85
CA GLY A 303 0.12 -10.41 -1.82
C GLY A 303 0.75 -9.08 -2.21
N ALA A 304 -0.05 -8.01 -2.28
CA ALA A 304 0.47 -6.64 -2.38
C ALA A 304 0.46 -5.93 -1.03
N ILE A 305 -0.71 -5.88 -0.37
CA ILE A 305 -0.94 -5.04 0.80
C ILE A 305 -1.53 -5.87 1.94
N PHE A 306 -0.93 -5.74 3.11
CA PHE A 306 -1.49 -6.17 4.38
C PHE A 306 -1.81 -4.97 5.27
N SER A 307 -2.99 -4.96 5.90
CA SER A 307 -3.30 -4.00 6.96
C SER A 307 -4.15 -4.56 8.10
N LEU A 308 -3.85 -4.09 9.32
CA LEU A 308 -4.62 -4.37 10.54
C LEU A 308 -5.71 -3.33 10.87
N ASN A 309 -5.84 -2.26 10.07
CA ASN A 309 -6.85 -1.25 10.30
C ASN A 309 -7.41 -0.72 8.97
N GLN A 310 -7.18 0.55 8.61
CA GLN A 310 -7.84 1.17 7.46
C GLN A 310 -6.97 1.17 6.22
N ILE A 311 -7.54 0.71 5.10
CA ILE A 311 -6.99 0.90 3.76
C ILE A 311 -7.97 1.73 2.94
N ILE A 312 -7.45 2.80 2.33
CA ILE A 312 -8.14 3.58 1.31
C ILE A 312 -7.29 3.51 0.03
N THR A 313 -7.87 2.96 -1.03
CA THR A 313 -7.23 2.83 -2.35
C THR A 313 -8.10 3.48 -3.43
N GLU A 314 -7.50 4.36 -4.22
CA GLU A 314 -8.16 5.13 -5.27
C GLU A 314 -7.38 5.07 -6.58
N ASN A 315 -8.04 4.92 -7.73
CA ASN A 315 -7.38 4.99 -9.05
C ASN A 315 -6.15 4.08 -9.18
N SER A 316 -6.16 2.88 -8.58
CA SER A 316 -4.99 2.02 -8.48
C SER A 316 -5.22 0.66 -9.14
N GLN A 317 -4.13 0.01 -9.54
CA GLN A 317 -4.15 -1.27 -10.26
C GLN A 317 -3.43 -2.36 -9.49
N PHE A 318 -4.08 -3.51 -9.32
CA PHE A 318 -3.53 -4.70 -8.66
C PHE A 318 -3.50 -5.85 -9.66
N LEU A 319 -2.31 -6.18 -10.14
CA LEU A 319 -2.07 -7.11 -11.25
C LEU A 319 -1.27 -8.32 -10.77
N ASN A 320 -1.84 -9.52 -10.91
CA ASN A 320 -1.13 -10.78 -10.70
C ASN A 320 -0.38 -10.88 -9.35
N ASN A 321 -0.94 -10.31 -8.28
CA ASN A 321 -0.39 -10.49 -6.93
C ASN A 321 -0.85 -11.83 -6.37
N SER A 322 -0.01 -12.49 -5.56
CA SER A 322 -0.28 -13.81 -4.99
C SER A 322 -0.13 -13.82 -3.47
N ALA A 323 -1.03 -14.53 -2.78
CA ALA A 323 -0.86 -14.87 -1.37
C ALA A 323 -1.69 -16.09 -0.97
N LEU A 324 -1.52 -16.65 0.24
CA LEU A 324 -2.46 -17.66 0.74
C LEU A 324 -3.84 -17.05 1.05
N ASN A 325 -3.91 -15.76 1.41
CA ASN A 325 -5.15 -15.05 1.66
C ASN A 325 -5.05 -13.60 1.20
N GLY A 326 -6.08 -13.12 0.50
CA GLY A 326 -6.09 -11.77 -0.06
C GLY A 326 -5.00 -11.63 -1.12
N GLY A 327 -5.20 -12.23 -2.30
CA GLY A 327 -4.16 -12.31 -3.32
C GLY A 327 -3.54 -10.95 -3.67
N ALA A 328 -4.32 -9.86 -3.60
CA ALA A 328 -3.79 -8.50 -3.59
C ALA A 328 -3.83 -7.86 -2.20
N ILE A 329 -5.01 -7.77 -1.59
CA ILE A 329 -5.21 -7.03 -0.35
C ILE A 329 -5.75 -7.96 0.73
N TYR A 330 -5.08 -7.96 1.87
CA TYR A 330 -5.61 -8.52 3.09
C TYR A 330 -5.82 -7.41 4.12
N LYS A 331 -7.08 -7.19 4.50
CA LYS A 331 -7.46 -6.28 5.59
C LYS A 331 -8.06 -7.10 6.71
N TYR A 332 -7.49 -6.99 7.89
CA TYR A 332 -8.04 -7.56 9.12
C TYR A 332 -8.25 -6.46 10.15
N SER A 333 -9.20 -6.64 11.05
CA SER A 333 -9.40 -5.75 12.19
C SER A 333 -9.36 -6.57 13.47
N LEU A 334 -8.62 -6.09 14.47
CA LEU A 334 -8.56 -6.70 15.80
C LEU A 334 -9.86 -6.43 16.60
N ASP A 335 -11.02 -6.95 16.19
CA ASP A 335 -12.32 -6.88 16.91
C ASP A 335 -12.67 -5.51 17.55
N ARG A 336 -12.10 -4.41 17.05
CA ARG A 336 -12.28 -3.07 17.60
C ARG A 336 -13.58 -2.51 17.02
N PRO A 337 -14.53 -2.04 17.85
CA PRO A 337 -15.87 -1.67 17.42
C PRO A 337 -15.95 -0.45 16.47
N ASN A 338 -14.81 0.12 16.05
CA ASN A 338 -14.69 1.28 15.17
C ASN A 338 -13.54 1.14 14.15
N SER A 339 -13.11 -0.07 13.80
CA SER A 339 -12.08 -0.19 12.76
C SER A 339 -12.64 0.31 11.42
N SER A 340 -12.00 1.33 10.88
CA SER A 340 -12.46 1.97 9.66
C SER A 340 -12.35 0.95 8.52
N GLY A 341 -13.42 0.82 7.73
CA GLY A 341 -13.55 -0.21 6.70
C GLY A 341 -12.51 -0.12 5.57
N LEU A 342 -12.52 -1.13 4.70
CA LEU A 342 -11.78 -1.09 3.43
C LEU A 342 -12.54 -0.22 2.44
N ILE A 343 -11.88 0.78 1.87
CA ILE A 343 -12.45 1.66 0.84
C ILE A 343 -11.64 1.50 -0.45
N VAL A 344 -12.32 1.14 -1.54
CA VAL A 344 -11.71 0.92 -2.85
C VAL A 344 -12.50 1.67 -3.91
N VAL A 345 -11.88 2.61 -4.59
CA VAL A 345 -12.58 3.50 -5.52
C VAL A 345 -11.83 3.60 -6.84
N ASP A 346 -12.57 3.58 -7.94
CA ASP A 346 -12.06 3.85 -9.29
C ASP A 346 -10.81 2.98 -9.64
N SER A 347 -10.75 1.73 -9.14
CA SER A 347 -9.55 0.85 -9.18
C SER A 347 -9.77 -0.42 -10.00
N SER A 348 -8.71 -1.21 -10.24
CA SER A 348 -8.83 -2.53 -10.89
C SER A 348 -8.00 -3.63 -10.20
N PHE A 349 -8.54 -4.85 -10.21
CA PHE A 349 -7.92 -6.06 -9.68
C PHE A 349 -7.97 -7.15 -10.75
N THR A 350 -6.82 -7.46 -11.34
CA THR A 350 -6.73 -8.42 -12.44
C THR A 350 -5.76 -9.56 -12.13
N GLY A 351 -6.20 -10.80 -12.28
CA GLY A 351 -5.34 -11.98 -12.21
C GLY A 351 -4.73 -12.24 -10.83
N ASN A 352 -5.28 -11.65 -9.76
CA ASN A 352 -4.77 -11.89 -8.41
C ASN A 352 -5.18 -13.27 -7.91
N LEU A 353 -4.29 -13.91 -7.15
CA LEU A 353 -4.41 -15.30 -6.74
C LEU A 353 -4.33 -15.42 -5.22
N ALA A 354 -5.38 -15.98 -4.61
CA ALA A 354 -5.29 -16.57 -3.29
C ALA A 354 -5.00 -18.07 -3.45
N GLU A 355 -3.75 -18.47 -3.22
CA GLU A 355 -3.29 -19.86 -3.30
C GLU A 355 -4.03 -20.74 -2.30
N PHE A 356 -4.42 -21.94 -2.75
CA PHE A 356 -5.31 -22.81 -1.99
C PHE A 356 -4.70 -24.21 -1.76
N GLY A 357 -4.67 -24.59 -0.49
CA GLY A 357 -4.22 -25.88 0.03
C GLY A 357 -4.52 -25.95 1.54
N GLY A 358 -4.91 -27.11 2.05
CA GLY A 358 -5.18 -27.28 3.50
C GLY A 358 -6.34 -26.45 4.08
N GLY A 359 -7.26 -25.92 3.26
CA GLY A 359 -8.41 -25.10 3.72
C GLY A 359 -8.18 -23.59 3.76
N LEU A 360 -7.09 -23.09 3.17
CA LEU A 360 -6.78 -21.67 2.98
C LEU A 360 -7.19 -21.18 1.57
N GLY A 361 -7.00 -19.91 1.26
CA GLY A 361 -7.30 -19.34 -0.07
C GLY A 361 -8.46 -18.35 -0.09
N PHE A 362 -8.59 -17.48 0.90
CA PHE A 362 -9.74 -16.57 0.98
C PHE A 362 -9.49 -15.28 0.20
N GLY A 363 -10.41 -14.94 -0.71
CA GLY A 363 -10.42 -13.68 -1.44
C GLY A 363 -9.32 -13.59 -2.48
N GLY A 364 -9.60 -14.04 -3.70
CA GLY A 364 -8.58 -14.08 -4.77
C GLY A 364 -7.94 -12.72 -5.05
N ALA A 365 -8.70 -11.63 -4.94
CA ALA A 365 -8.17 -10.28 -4.91
C ALA A 365 -8.13 -9.72 -3.48
N ILE A 366 -9.26 -9.74 -2.79
CA ILE A 366 -9.44 -9.05 -1.51
C ILE A 366 -9.97 -10.01 -0.46
N ASN A 367 -9.29 -10.07 0.68
CA ASN A 367 -9.83 -10.59 1.91
C ASN A 367 -10.07 -9.45 2.90
N ALA A 368 -11.34 -9.23 3.26
CA ALA A 368 -11.74 -8.24 4.23
C ALA A 368 -12.40 -8.90 5.45
N GLY A 369 -11.62 -9.05 6.52
CA GLY A 369 -12.11 -9.52 7.81
C GLY A 369 -12.65 -8.38 8.68
N LEU A 370 -13.79 -8.65 9.33
CA LEU A 370 -14.26 -7.95 10.54
C LEU A 370 -14.46 -6.44 10.36
N GLY A 371 -15.24 -6.04 9.35
CA GLY A 371 -15.68 -4.64 9.18
C GLY A 371 -16.38 -4.38 7.85
N SER A 372 -17.02 -3.22 7.72
CA SER A 372 -17.70 -2.81 6.47
C SER A 372 -16.70 -2.63 5.32
N ILE A 373 -17.18 -2.85 4.10
CA ILE A 373 -16.41 -2.56 2.88
C ILE A 373 -17.20 -1.61 1.97
N TYR A 374 -16.47 -0.67 1.35
CA TYR A 374 -17.01 0.32 0.44
C TYR A 374 -16.22 0.28 -0.85
N ILE A 375 -16.80 -0.27 -1.90
CA ILE A 375 -16.19 -0.42 -3.22
C ILE A 375 -17.04 0.34 -4.23
N ARG A 376 -16.41 1.21 -5.02
CA ARG A 376 -17.13 1.98 -6.04
C ARG A 376 -16.34 2.06 -7.34
N SER A 377 -16.99 1.80 -8.47
CA SER A 377 -16.38 2.03 -9.79
C SER A 377 -15.10 1.22 -9.99
N THR A 378 -15.12 -0.02 -9.50
CA THR A 378 -13.95 -0.91 -9.49
C THR A 378 -14.19 -2.13 -10.35
N GLU A 379 -13.15 -2.57 -11.06
CA GLU A 379 -13.17 -3.80 -11.85
C GLU A 379 -12.44 -4.95 -11.15
N PHE A 380 -13.04 -6.14 -11.13
CA PHE A 380 -12.43 -7.38 -10.68
C PHE A 380 -12.48 -8.40 -11.82
N ASN A 381 -11.33 -8.69 -12.44
CA ASN A 381 -11.24 -9.56 -13.59
C ASN A 381 -10.28 -10.75 -13.34
N SER A 382 -10.75 -11.96 -13.60
CA SER A 382 -9.91 -13.18 -13.56
C SER A 382 -9.15 -13.40 -12.26
N ASN A 383 -9.71 -12.97 -11.12
CA ASN A 383 -9.13 -13.29 -9.82
C ASN A 383 -9.56 -14.69 -9.38
N SER A 384 -8.67 -15.39 -8.66
CA SER A 384 -8.90 -16.78 -8.27
C SER A 384 -8.62 -16.99 -6.79
N GLY A 385 -9.52 -17.69 -6.10
CA GLY A 385 -9.34 -18.08 -4.70
C GLY A 385 -10.04 -19.40 -4.38
N TYR A 386 -9.92 -19.88 -3.14
CA TYR A 386 -10.76 -20.95 -2.61
C TYR A 386 -12.17 -20.43 -2.36
N ASN A 387 -12.38 -19.47 -1.45
CA ASN A 387 -13.68 -18.83 -1.27
C ASN A 387 -13.60 -17.36 -1.64
N GLY A 388 -14.60 -16.87 -2.39
CA GLY A 388 -14.59 -15.50 -2.90
C GLY A 388 -13.55 -15.34 -3.99
N GLY A 389 -13.87 -15.76 -5.22
CA GLY A 389 -12.90 -15.72 -6.31
C GLY A 389 -12.32 -14.33 -6.54
N ALA A 390 -13.11 -13.27 -6.33
CA ALA A 390 -12.59 -11.92 -6.18
C ALA A 390 -12.50 -11.49 -4.71
N ILE A 391 -13.62 -11.54 -3.98
CA ILE A 391 -13.72 -10.94 -2.65
C ILE A 391 -14.23 -11.95 -1.64
N TYR A 392 -13.52 -12.06 -0.53
CA TYR A 392 -13.99 -12.73 0.67
C TYR A 392 -14.25 -11.72 1.78
N VAL A 393 -15.41 -11.81 2.42
CA VAL A 393 -15.80 -10.96 3.55
C VAL A 393 -16.25 -11.84 4.71
N ALA A 394 -15.69 -11.58 5.90
CA ALA A 394 -16.21 -12.13 7.15
C ALA A 394 -16.82 -11.01 8.01
N ASN A 395 -18.04 -11.20 8.51
CA ASN A 395 -18.69 -10.19 9.35
C ASN A 395 -18.03 -10.07 10.73
N GLY A 396 -18.13 -8.87 11.32
CA GLY A 396 -17.64 -8.56 12.67
C GLY A 396 -18.72 -8.66 13.74
N ASN A 397 -18.38 -8.28 14.96
CA ASN A 397 -19.28 -8.24 16.13
C ASN A 397 -20.22 -7.02 16.16
N ILE A 398 -20.30 -6.26 15.07
CA ILE A 398 -21.20 -5.13 14.84
C ILE A 398 -21.93 -5.32 13.50
N PRO A 399 -23.07 -4.62 13.27
CA PRO A 399 -23.72 -4.62 11.96
C PRO A 399 -22.75 -4.25 10.84
N GLN A 400 -22.77 -5.02 9.75
CA GLN A 400 -21.82 -4.88 8.64
C GLN A 400 -22.53 -4.35 7.40
N GLU A 401 -21.89 -3.37 6.75
CA GLU A 401 -22.30 -2.87 5.44
C GLU A 401 -21.31 -3.32 4.37
N ILE A 402 -21.84 -3.98 3.34
CA ILE A 402 -21.11 -4.37 2.13
C ILE A 402 -21.69 -3.53 1.00
N ILE A 403 -21.03 -2.42 0.68
CA ILE A 403 -21.48 -1.46 -0.33
C ILE A 403 -20.54 -1.57 -1.53
N ILE A 404 -21.03 -2.14 -2.63
CA ILE A 404 -20.28 -2.34 -3.87
C ILE A 404 -21.10 -1.73 -5.02
N THR A 405 -20.71 -0.56 -5.50
CA THR A 405 -21.54 0.21 -6.44
C THR A 405 -20.83 0.57 -7.74
N ASN A 406 -21.55 0.55 -8.85
CA ASN A 406 -20.99 0.84 -10.18
C ASN A 406 -19.75 -0.01 -10.50
N SER A 407 -19.68 -1.25 -10.00
CA SER A 407 -18.49 -2.10 -10.11
C SER A 407 -18.75 -3.34 -10.94
N ASN A 408 -17.70 -3.88 -11.56
CA ASN A 408 -17.84 -5.03 -12.43
C ASN A 408 -16.96 -6.20 -12.01
N PHE A 409 -17.52 -7.41 -12.07
CA PHE A 409 -16.85 -8.65 -11.73
C PHE A 409 -16.92 -9.61 -12.92
N TYR A 410 -15.79 -9.90 -13.55
CA TYR A 410 -15.67 -10.74 -14.74
C TYR A 410 -14.78 -11.94 -14.48
N ASN A 411 -15.23 -13.14 -14.86
CA ASN A 411 -14.40 -14.34 -14.92
C ASN A 411 -13.65 -14.68 -13.62
N ASN A 412 -14.17 -14.27 -12.46
CA ASN A 412 -13.54 -14.63 -11.19
C ASN A 412 -13.91 -16.07 -10.84
N PHE A 413 -12.97 -16.78 -10.22
CA PHE A 413 -13.06 -18.22 -10.00
C PHE A 413 -12.84 -18.58 -8.53
N ALA A 414 -13.79 -19.31 -7.95
CA ALA A 414 -13.68 -19.91 -6.63
C ALA A 414 -13.55 -21.44 -6.76
N HIS A 415 -12.56 -22.03 -6.09
CA HIS A 415 -12.50 -23.49 -5.96
C HIS A 415 -13.57 -24.01 -4.99
N GLY A 416 -13.89 -23.24 -3.96
CA GLY A 416 -14.98 -23.47 -3.03
C GLY A 416 -16.20 -22.66 -3.43
N ASP A 417 -16.57 -21.70 -2.59
CA ASP A 417 -17.85 -20.98 -2.66
C ASP A 417 -17.68 -19.51 -3.06
N GLY A 418 -18.69 -18.96 -3.75
CA GLY A 418 -18.74 -17.53 -4.08
C GLY A 418 -17.77 -17.16 -5.18
N GLY A 419 -18.10 -17.51 -6.44
CA GLY A 419 -17.22 -17.30 -7.59
C GLY A 419 -16.75 -15.86 -7.76
N ALA A 420 -17.62 -14.88 -7.52
CA ALA A 420 -17.20 -13.49 -7.37
C ALA A 420 -16.97 -13.13 -5.90
N ILE A 421 -18.01 -13.28 -5.08
CA ILE A 421 -18.00 -12.80 -3.69
C ILE A 421 -18.46 -13.92 -2.76
N SER A 422 -17.74 -14.11 -1.65
CA SER A 422 -18.16 -14.96 -0.54
C SER A 422 -18.30 -14.14 0.73
N VAL A 423 -19.48 -14.19 1.34
CA VAL A 423 -19.79 -13.52 2.60
C VAL A 423 -20.07 -14.57 3.67
N VAL A 424 -19.24 -14.59 4.71
CA VAL A 424 -19.35 -15.55 5.82
C VAL A 424 -19.73 -14.83 7.10
N GLN A 425 -20.73 -15.40 7.79
CA GLN A 425 -21.17 -14.90 9.10
C GLN A 425 -20.43 -15.63 10.22
N LYS A 426 -19.49 -14.92 10.85
CA LYS A 426 -18.80 -15.34 12.07
C LYS A 426 -19.57 -14.93 13.33
N TYR A 427 -20.33 -13.82 13.28
CA TYR A 427 -21.13 -13.33 14.41
C TYR A 427 -22.60 -13.19 14.00
N ASN A 428 -23.51 -13.37 14.96
CA ASN A 428 -24.95 -13.14 14.77
C ASN A 428 -25.24 -11.63 14.79
N GLN A 429 -24.89 -10.95 13.70
CA GLN A 429 -25.01 -9.50 13.51
C GLN A 429 -25.63 -9.22 12.14
N SER A 430 -26.37 -8.12 12.04
CA SER A 430 -27.03 -7.75 10.79
C SER A 430 -26.03 -7.51 9.66
N VAL A 431 -26.35 -7.99 8.47
CA VAL A 431 -25.55 -7.82 7.25
C VAL A 431 -26.39 -7.13 6.18
N PHE A 432 -25.92 -5.98 5.71
CA PHE A 432 -26.57 -5.20 4.65
C PHE A 432 -25.70 -5.20 3.41
N ILE A 433 -26.24 -5.69 2.29
CA ILE A 433 -25.55 -5.77 1.00
C ILE A 433 -26.22 -4.82 0.00
N ASN A 434 -25.42 -3.95 -0.59
CA ASN A 434 -25.82 -3.01 -1.63
C ASN A 434 -24.91 -3.14 -2.86
N LEU A 435 -25.45 -3.69 -3.94
CA LEU A 435 -24.79 -3.96 -5.22
C LEU A 435 -25.27 -3.01 -6.34
N ASN A 436 -25.77 -1.82 -5.99
CA ASN A 436 -26.39 -0.91 -6.96
C ASN A 436 -25.45 -0.57 -8.13
N GLN A 437 -25.96 -0.69 -9.36
CA GLN A 437 -25.22 -0.47 -10.61
C GLN A 437 -24.03 -1.42 -10.84
N SER A 438 -23.92 -2.50 -10.06
CA SER A 438 -22.83 -3.45 -10.20
C SER A 438 -23.25 -4.67 -11.04
N SER A 439 -22.30 -5.22 -11.79
CA SER A 439 -22.53 -6.35 -12.69
C SER A 439 -21.52 -7.49 -12.48
N PHE A 440 -21.99 -8.73 -12.65
CA PHE A 440 -21.28 -9.96 -12.33
C PHE A 440 -21.43 -10.94 -13.50
N TRP A 441 -20.39 -11.06 -14.31
CA TRP A 441 -20.41 -11.83 -15.55
C TRP A 441 -19.45 -13.01 -15.46
N TYR A 442 -19.94 -14.20 -15.79
CA TYR A 442 -19.12 -15.40 -15.98
C TYR A 442 -18.26 -15.79 -14.77
N ASN A 443 -18.66 -15.38 -13.57
CA ASN A 443 -17.97 -15.79 -12.35
C ASN A 443 -18.35 -17.24 -12.02
N SER A 444 -17.40 -18.04 -11.55
CA SER A 444 -17.64 -19.47 -11.37
C SER A 444 -17.12 -20.01 -10.05
N ALA A 445 -17.82 -20.99 -9.51
CA ALA A 445 -17.46 -21.68 -8.27
C ALA A 445 -17.53 -23.20 -8.48
N LYS A 446 -16.63 -24.01 -7.89
CA LYS A 446 -16.82 -25.47 -7.98
C LYS A 446 -17.86 -25.99 -6.99
N ASN A 447 -18.03 -25.33 -5.85
CA ASN A 447 -19.02 -25.74 -4.86
C ASN A 447 -20.30 -24.91 -5.01
N ILE A 448 -20.50 -23.87 -4.19
CA ILE A 448 -21.77 -23.16 -4.07
C ILE A 448 -21.64 -21.74 -4.61
N ALA A 449 -22.65 -21.28 -5.37
CA ALA A 449 -22.83 -19.90 -5.79
C ALA A 449 -21.67 -19.30 -6.61
N GLY A 450 -21.73 -19.40 -7.93
CA GLY A 450 -20.77 -18.76 -8.84
C GLY A 450 -20.81 -17.23 -8.81
N GLY A 451 -21.92 -16.63 -8.40
CA GLY A 451 -22.03 -15.18 -8.22
C GLY A 451 -21.65 -14.74 -6.81
N LEU A 452 -22.64 -14.78 -5.92
CA LEU A 452 -22.52 -14.31 -4.54
C LEU A 452 -22.96 -15.42 -3.58
N PHE A 453 -22.04 -15.82 -2.71
CA PHE A 453 -22.31 -16.75 -1.63
C PHE A 453 -22.62 -16.01 -0.33
N PHE A 454 -23.65 -16.47 0.37
CA PHE A 454 -23.93 -16.19 1.78
C PHE A 454 -24.61 -17.41 2.41
N GLN A 455 -24.28 -17.70 3.67
CA GLN A 455 -24.79 -18.88 4.37
C GLN A 455 -26.25 -18.70 4.82
N THR A 456 -26.62 -17.48 5.24
CA THR A 456 -27.98 -17.11 5.62
C THR A 456 -28.38 -15.82 4.88
N PRO A 457 -29.69 -15.60 4.67
CA PRO A 457 -30.17 -14.36 4.06
C PRO A 457 -29.60 -13.11 4.77
N PRO A 458 -29.03 -12.13 4.05
CA PRO A 458 -28.72 -10.84 4.65
C PRO A 458 -30.02 -10.10 5.02
N ASP A 459 -29.94 -9.20 6.02
CA ASP A 459 -31.05 -8.33 6.43
C ASP A 459 -31.54 -7.43 5.29
N SER A 460 -30.64 -7.10 4.37
CA SER A 460 -30.98 -6.43 3.12
C SER A 460 -30.04 -6.89 2.01
N LEU A 461 -30.61 -7.17 0.84
CA LEU A 461 -29.89 -7.35 -0.41
C LEU A 461 -30.51 -6.44 -1.47
N LYS A 462 -29.72 -5.54 -2.05
CA LYS A 462 -30.17 -4.56 -3.05
C LYS A 462 -29.27 -4.60 -4.28
N GLY A 463 -29.89 -4.54 -5.45
CA GLY A 463 -29.19 -4.40 -6.73
C GLY A 463 -28.33 -5.61 -7.11
N GLY A 464 -27.53 -5.41 -8.17
CA GLY A 464 -26.65 -6.43 -8.74
C GLY A 464 -27.30 -7.12 -9.94
N LEU A 465 -26.57 -7.14 -11.06
CA LEU A 465 -26.93 -7.90 -12.26
C LEU A 465 -25.95 -9.07 -12.44
N PHE A 466 -26.42 -10.29 -12.29
CA PHE A 466 -25.62 -11.50 -12.43
C PHE A 466 -25.95 -12.22 -13.74
N ILE A 467 -24.97 -12.32 -14.65
CA ILE A 467 -25.12 -12.99 -15.94
C ILE A 467 -24.15 -14.16 -15.99
N ASP A 468 -24.68 -15.36 -16.21
CA ASP A 468 -23.91 -16.60 -16.37
C ASP A 468 -22.87 -16.83 -15.26
N SER A 469 -23.12 -16.31 -14.06
CA SER A 469 -22.30 -16.59 -12.89
C SER A 469 -22.81 -17.86 -12.21
N LYS A 470 -22.11 -18.99 -12.35
CA LYS A 470 -22.62 -20.33 -12.04
C LYS A 470 -21.64 -21.16 -11.22
N SER A 471 -22.16 -21.98 -10.31
CA SER A 471 -21.38 -23.07 -9.71
C SER A 471 -21.63 -24.42 -10.40
N SER A 472 -20.78 -25.41 -10.12
CA SER A 472 -21.02 -26.80 -10.56
C SER A 472 -21.98 -27.59 -9.67
N MET A 473 -22.44 -27.05 -8.53
CA MET A 473 -23.45 -27.70 -7.70
C MET A 473 -24.84 -27.48 -8.30
N GLU A 474 -25.58 -28.57 -8.48
CA GLU A 474 -26.96 -28.53 -8.95
C GLU A 474 -27.81 -27.67 -8.01
N GLN A 475 -28.73 -26.86 -8.57
CA GLN A 475 -29.63 -25.95 -7.84
C GLN A 475 -28.96 -24.75 -7.15
N SER A 476 -27.63 -24.67 -7.10
CA SER A 476 -26.91 -23.57 -6.44
C SER A 476 -26.06 -22.72 -7.38
N TYR A 477 -26.59 -22.40 -8.57
CA TYR A 477 -25.84 -21.73 -9.64
C TYR A 477 -25.34 -20.33 -9.27
N THR A 478 -26.19 -19.29 -9.27
CA THR A 478 -25.72 -17.92 -8.98
C THR A 478 -25.59 -17.64 -7.48
N PHE A 479 -26.54 -18.13 -6.69
CA PHE A 479 -26.61 -17.97 -5.23
C PHE A 479 -26.72 -19.32 -4.55
N ASN A 480 -26.54 -19.33 -3.23
CA ASN A 480 -26.86 -20.48 -2.39
C ASN A 480 -28.38 -20.66 -2.31
N TYR A 481 -28.91 -21.78 -2.79
CA TYR A 481 -30.35 -22.08 -2.81
C TYR A 481 -31.00 -21.94 -1.43
N GLU A 482 -30.39 -22.51 -0.40
CA GLU A 482 -30.94 -22.50 0.96
C GLU A 482 -31.09 -21.07 1.50
N ALA A 483 -30.17 -20.19 1.11
CA ALA A 483 -30.15 -18.81 1.57
C ALA A 483 -31.09 -17.89 0.78
N ILE A 484 -31.59 -18.33 -0.38
CA ILE A 484 -32.57 -17.57 -1.16
C ILE A 484 -33.97 -18.17 -1.16
N TYR A 485 -34.18 -19.33 -0.53
CA TYR A 485 -35.47 -20.04 -0.54
C TYR A 485 -36.64 -19.21 0.03
N SER A 486 -36.36 -18.31 0.99
CA SER A 486 -37.37 -17.43 1.58
C SER A 486 -37.71 -16.21 0.73
N TYR A 487 -36.94 -15.93 -0.32
CA TYR A 487 -37.21 -14.80 -1.20
C TYR A 487 -38.30 -15.16 -2.20
N ASN A 488 -39.18 -14.20 -2.47
CA ASN A 488 -40.10 -14.29 -3.60
C ASN A 488 -39.33 -14.01 -4.90
N ILE A 489 -39.34 -14.99 -5.82
CA ILE A 489 -38.58 -14.95 -7.07
C ILE A 489 -39.54 -15.06 -8.24
N VAL A 490 -39.45 -14.11 -9.19
CA VAL A 490 -40.25 -14.12 -10.43
C VAL A 490 -39.35 -14.06 -11.66
N ASN A 491 -39.83 -14.65 -12.76
CA ASN A 491 -39.19 -14.59 -14.07
C ASN A 491 -39.60 -13.31 -14.81
N VAL A 492 -38.69 -12.66 -15.54
CA VAL A 492 -38.93 -11.44 -16.33
C VAL A 492 -38.18 -11.52 -17.67
N THR A 493 -38.69 -10.91 -18.75
CA THR A 493 -38.08 -10.98 -20.09
C THR A 493 -37.21 -9.78 -20.49
N ASN A 494 -37.32 -8.66 -19.79
CA ASN A 494 -36.49 -7.47 -19.99
C ASN A 494 -36.09 -6.96 -18.61
N PRO A 495 -34.82 -7.02 -18.20
CA PRO A 495 -34.45 -6.51 -16.89
C PRO A 495 -34.71 -5.00 -16.86
N ILE A 496 -35.51 -4.58 -15.87
CA ILE A 496 -35.49 -3.22 -15.34
C ILE A 496 -34.06 -2.94 -14.88
N PRO A 497 -33.55 -1.70 -14.97
CA PRO A 497 -32.21 -1.42 -14.47
C PRO A 497 -32.04 -1.93 -13.03
N SER A 498 -30.91 -2.61 -12.79
CA SER A 498 -30.53 -3.36 -11.57
C SER A 498 -30.31 -2.50 -10.32
N TYR A 499 -30.93 -1.32 -10.26
CA TYR A 499 -30.67 -0.32 -9.23
C TYR A 499 -31.27 -0.69 -7.88
N TYR A 500 -32.41 -1.38 -7.88
CA TYR A 500 -33.17 -1.67 -6.65
C TYR A 500 -33.28 -3.15 -6.32
N TYR A 501 -33.22 -4.03 -7.33
CA TYR A 501 -33.41 -5.47 -7.17
C TYR A 501 -32.23 -6.26 -7.69
N THR A 502 -32.00 -7.40 -7.06
CA THR A 502 -31.02 -8.37 -7.53
C THR A 502 -31.62 -9.17 -8.67
N ILE A 503 -30.95 -9.10 -9.81
CA ILE A 503 -31.36 -9.76 -11.07
C ILE A 503 -30.30 -10.78 -11.42
N PHE A 504 -30.73 -11.99 -11.76
CA PHE A 504 -29.81 -13.04 -12.19
C PHE A 504 -30.33 -13.83 -13.38
N GLN A 505 -29.41 -14.19 -14.27
CA GLN A 505 -29.65 -14.96 -15.47
C GLN A 505 -28.64 -16.10 -15.52
N GLU A 506 -29.14 -17.33 -15.38
CA GLU A 506 -28.34 -18.55 -15.25
C GLU A 506 -28.22 -19.33 -16.56
N ASN A 507 -28.87 -18.91 -17.64
CA ASN A 507 -28.83 -19.56 -18.96
C ASN A 507 -29.03 -18.52 -20.09
N THR A 508 -28.76 -18.92 -21.34
CA THR A 508 -28.94 -18.09 -22.55
C THR A 508 -30.40 -17.83 -22.94
N THR A 509 -31.37 -18.21 -22.10
CA THR A 509 -32.76 -17.81 -22.29
C THR A 509 -32.92 -16.32 -22.01
N ASP A 510 -33.74 -15.61 -22.79
CA ASP A 510 -34.14 -14.20 -22.57
C ASP A 510 -34.97 -13.99 -21.28
N VAL A 511 -34.84 -14.88 -20.29
CA VAL A 511 -35.59 -14.86 -19.04
C VAL A 511 -34.61 -14.69 -17.88
N ALA A 512 -34.68 -13.53 -17.23
CA ALA A 512 -33.99 -13.25 -15.98
C ALA A 512 -34.91 -13.55 -14.80
N LYS A 513 -34.31 -13.81 -13.63
CA LYS A 513 -35.01 -13.94 -12.35
C LYS A 513 -34.76 -12.69 -11.52
N VAL A 514 -35.77 -12.25 -10.78
CA VAL A 514 -35.67 -11.09 -9.88
C VAL A 514 -35.97 -11.54 -8.45
N LEU A 515 -35.05 -11.26 -7.53
CA LEU A 515 -35.11 -11.65 -6.13
C LEU A 515 -35.86 -10.62 -5.27
N GLY A 516 -36.71 -11.07 -4.34
CA GLY A 516 -37.30 -10.22 -3.29
C GLY A 516 -38.41 -9.29 -3.76
N VAL A 517 -39.17 -9.70 -4.78
CA VAL A 517 -40.30 -8.91 -5.31
C VAL A 517 -41.56 -9.02 -4.44
N THR A 518 -42.50 -8.10 -4.62
CA THR A 518 -43.82 -8.13 -3.96
C THR A 518 -44.92 -8.49 -4.97
N GLY A 519 -45.84 -9.37 -4.58
CA GLY A 519 -46.85 -9.96 -5.49
C GLY A 519 -46.38 -11.27 -6.11
N GLU A 520 -47.28 -12.05 -6.71
CA GLU A 520 -46.99 -13.42 -7.15
C GLU A 520 -47.04 -13.56 -8.67
N CYS A 521 -46.12 -14.36 -9.23
CA CYS A 521 -46.19 -14.82 -10.61
C CYS A 521 -45.60 -16.24 -10.69
N TYR A 522 -46.40 -17.22 -10.27
CA TYR A 522 -45.99 -18.62 -10.26
C TYR A 522 -46.10 -19.21 -11.66
N ASN A 523 -45.06 -19.94 -12.08
CA ASN A 523 -44.99 -20.60 -13.39
C ASN A 523 -45.41 -19.67 -14.56
N GLY A 524 -44.87 -18.45 -14.57
CA GLY A 524 -45.15 -17.43 -15.57
C GLY A 524 -44.02 -16.43 -15.72
N ILE A 525 -44.25 -15.39 -16.52
CA ILE A 525 -43.34 -14.26 -16.73
C ILE A 525 -44.02 -12.99 -16.21
N ALA A 526 -43.40 -12.36 -15.21
CA ALA A 526 -43.87 -11.15 -14.58
C ALA A 526 -43.46 -9.89 -15.36
N THR A 527 -44.32 -8.88 -15.30
CA THR A 527 -43.94 -7.48 -15.48
C THR A 527 -43.91 -6.84 -14.10
N ILE A 528 -42.77 -6.28 -13.72
CA ILE A 528 -42.59 -5.59 -12.44
C ILE A 528 -42.44 -4.07 -12.65
N ASN A 529 -42.63 -3.27 -11.61
CA ASN A 529 -42.27 -1.85 -11.62
C ASN A 529 -40.88 -1.61 -10.98
N GLU A 530 -40.43 -0.35 -10.95
CA GLU A 530 -39.18 0.07 -10.32
C GLU A 530 -39.10 -0.22 -8.81
N ARG A 531 -40.25 -0.49 -8.16
CA ARG A 531 -40.39 -0.91 -6.75
C ARG A 531 -40.60 -2.41 -6.60
N GLY A 532 -40.28 -3.19 -7.63
CA GLY A 532 -40.35 -4.65 -7.60
C GLY A 532 -41.74 -5.18 -7.26
N GLN A 533 -42.80 -4.42 -7.55
CA GLN A 533 -44.18 -4.91 -7.46
C GLN A 533 -44.54 -5.60 -8.77
N VAL A 534 -45.06 -6.82 -8.68
CA VAL A 534 -45.63 -7.56 -9.81
C VAL A 534 -46.90 -6.86 -10.27
N LEU A 535 -46.87 -6.29 -11.47
CA LEU A 535 -47.99 -5.59 -12.11
C LEU A 535 -48.89 -6.58 -12.88
N SER A 536 -48.27 -7.54 -13.56
CA SER A 536 -48.95 -8.57 -14.34
C SER A 536 -48.10 -9.84 -14.40
N CYS A 537 -48.75 -10.98 -14.62
CA CYS A 537 -48.12 -12.28 -14.81
C CYS A 537 -48.68 -12.97 -16.06
N LYS A 538 -47.81 -13.25 -17.02
CA LYS A 538 -48.12 -14.11 -18.17
C LYS A 538 -47.88 -15.55 -17.77
N CYS A 539 -48.92 -16.23 -17.27
CA CYS A 539 -48.81 -17.61 -16.81
C CYS A 539 -48.69 -18.62 -17.96
N ASN A 540 -47.87 -19.66 -17.71
CA ASN A 540 -47.95 -20.91 -18.43
C ASN A 540 -49.10 -21.76 -17.85
N MET A 541 -49.41 -22.90 -18.49
CA MET A 541 -50.41 -23.84 -17.98
C MET A 541 -50.08 -24.27 -16.54
N GLY A 542 -51.03 -24.05 -15.61
CA GLY A 542 -50.86 -24.31 -14.18
C GLY A 542 -50.17 -23.19 -13.38
N GLY A 543 -49.94 -22.02 -13.97
CA GLY A 543 -49.43 -20.83 -13.27
C GLY A 543 -50.51 -20.01 -12.56
N SER A 544 -50.09 -19.10 -11.67
CA SER A 544 -50.97 -18.14 -10.97
C SER A 544 -50.34 -16.75 -10.87
N GLY A 545 -51.18 -15.70 -10.81
CA GLY A 545 -50.76 -14.30 -10.65
C GLY A 545 -51.84 -13.28 -11.06
N PRO A 546 -51.58 -11.96 -10.91
CA PRO A 546 -52.58 -10.87 -11.06
C PRO A 546 -53.33 -10.80 -12.40
N THR A 547 -52.87 -11.50 -13.43
CA THR A 547 -53.45 -11.52 -14.78
C THR A 547 -53.57 -12.93 -15.36
N CYS A 548 -53.53 -13.96 -14.50
CA CYS A 548 -53.73 -15.35 -14.90
C CYS A 548 -55.19 -15.70 -14.72
N ASN A 549 -55.88 -15.97 -15.84
CA ASN A 549 -57.28 -16.40 -15.84
C ASN A 549 -57.41 -17.87 -15.46
#